data_AF-A0A5J4U1U3-F1
#
_entry.id   AF-A0A5J4U1U3-F1
#
_cell.length_a   1.000
_cell.length_b   1.000
_cell.length_c   1.000
_cell.angle_alpha   90.00
_cell.angle_beta   90.00
_cell.angle_gamma   90.00
#
_symmetry.space_group_name_H-M   'P 1'
#
loop_
_entity.id
_entity.type
_entity.pdbx_description
1 polymer ?
#
loop_
_entity_poly.entity_id
_entity_poly.type
_entity_poly.pdbx_seq_one_letter_code
_entity_poly.pdbx_strand_id
1 'polypeptide(L)'
;MTQVKTATILQNDVQFINASYNGMTILVRQSDGYINATQFCEQYSRQFRQLIKSDRWKDYLKAESEVDQPEQKRSGSLMYLIDKGYANDLKGYYVHPILINYIAIWISPKYAVTVRKIMDSINENSQQTHTTFEANTSRLVEQLQRENTDYNNTIQQMTPRLVPQDKQYDYIYSVELINEDIDG
;
A
#
# COMPACT_ATOMS: atom_id res chain seq x y z
N MET A 1 -19.23 -2.20 -15.56
CA MET A 1 -19.49 -1.49 -14.28
C MET A 1 -20.91 -0.96 -14.34
N THR A 2 -21.84 -1.65 -13.67
CA THR A 2 -23.25 -1.24 -13.66
C THR A 2 -23.35 0.00 -12.78
N GLN A 3 -23.61 1.17 -13.38
CA GLN A 3 -23.91 2.37 -12.60
C GLN A 3 -25.20 2.10 -11.82
N VAL A 4 -25.07 1.89 -10.52
CA VAL A 4 -26.22 1.79 -9.62
C VAL A 4 -26.91 3.14 -9.67
N LYS A 5 -28.21 3.12 -9.97
CA LYS A 5 -29.06 4.30 -10.14
C LYS A 5 -29.08 5.07 -8.81
N THR A 6 -28.28 6.14 -8.72
CA THR A 6 -28.14 6.98 -7.54
C THR A 6 -29.38 7.84 -7.38
N ALA A 7 -30.20 7.58 -6.36
CA ALA A 7 -31.27 8.50 -5.99
C ALA A 7 -30.65 9.77 -5.38
N THR A 8 -30.94 10.92 -5.99
CA THR A 8 -30.47 12.23 -5.52
C THR A 8 -31.60 12.94 -4.79
N ILE A 9 -31.30 13.48 -3.60
CA ILE A 9 -32.19 14.27 -2.78
C ILE A 9 -31.59 15.68 -2.67
N LEU A 10 -32.36 16.71 -3.00
CA LEU A 10 -31.94 18.11 -2.89
C LEU A 10 -32.76 18.78 -1.77
N GLN A 11 -32.08 19.33 -0.76
CA GLN A 11 -32.72 20.11 0.30
C GLN A 11 -31.81 21.26 0.74
N ASN A 12 -32.38 22.48 0.83
CA ASN A 12 -31.66 23.70 1.21
C ASN A 12 -30.37 23.92 0.39
N ASP A 13 -30.43 23.73 -0.93
CA ASP A 13 -29.28 23.80 -1.86
C ASP A 13 -28.14 22.81 -1.56
N VAL A 14 -28.38 21.83 -0.68
CA VAL A 14 -27.46 20.73 -0.39
C VAL A 14 -27.96 19.46 -1.06
N GLN A 15 -27.09 18.86 -1.86
CA GLN A 15 -27.36 17.59 -2.53
C GLN A 15 -26.90 16.42 -1.66
N PHE A 16 -27.78 15.43 -1.52
CA PHE A 16 -27.51 14.15 -0.89
C PHE A 16 -27.70 13.04 -1.92
N ILE A 17 -26.85 12.03 -1.87
CA ILE A 17 -26.91 10.89 -2.78
C ILE A 17 -26.94 9.57 -2.02
N ASN A 18 -27.77 8.64 -2.48
CA ASN A 18 -27.67 7.24 -2.04
C ASN A 18 -26.62 6.53 -2.90
N ALA A 19 -25.48 6.21 -2.31
CA ALA A 19 -24.38 5.49 -2.94
C ALA A 19 -24.28 4.05 -2.41
N SER A 20 -23.62 3.18 -3.17
CA SER A 20 -23.32 1.80 -2.74
C SER A 20 -21.88 1.71 -2.25
N TYR A 21 -21.70 1.25 -1.01
CA TYR A 21 -20.42 0.93 -0.39
C TYR A 21 -20.37 -0.57 -0.11
N ASN A 22 -19.61 -1.32 -0.92
CA ASN A 22 -19.45 -2.77 -0.79
C ASN A 22 -20.80 -3.53 -0.68
N GLY A 23 -21.80 -3.11 -1.46
CA GLY A 23 -23.15 -3.70 -1.46
C GLY A 23 -24.07 -3.16 -0.36
N MET A 24 -23.63 -2.20 0.43
CA MET A 24 -24.44 -1.52 1.45
C MET A 24 -24.81 -0.11 0.99
N THR A 25 -26.05 0.31 1.22
CA THR A 25 -26.51 1.66 0.84
C THR A 25 -26.10 2.68 1.88
N ILE A 26 -25.40 3.73 1.45
CA ILE A 26 -24.98 4.86 2.29
C ILE A 26 -25.54 6.17 1.73
N LEU A 27 -25.94 7.07 2.62
CA LEU A 27 -26.36 8.43 2.27
C LEU A 27 -25.17 9.38 2.40
N VAL A 28 -24.74 9.98 1.29
CA VAL A 28 -23.57 10.86 1.21
C VAL A 28 -24.01 12.28 0.93
N ARG A 29 -23.55 13.24 1.73
CA ARG A 29 -23.70 14.67 1.47
C ARG A 29 -22.65 15.12 0.47
N GLN A 30 -23.07 15.68 -0.66
CA GLN A 30 -22.14 16.01 -1.76
C GLN A 30 -21.24 17.19 -1.48
N SER A 31 -21.64 18.12 -0.61
CA SER A 31 -20.85 19.33 -0.34
C SER A 31 -19.51 19.04 0.36
N ASP A 32 -19.43 17.97 1.15
CA ASP A 32 -18.24 17.60 1.93
C ASP A 32 -17.87 16.11 1.86
N GLY A 33 -18.71 15.28 1.23
CA GLY A 33 -18.50 13.83 1.14
C GLY A 33 -18.83 13.06 2.42
N TYR A 34 -19.37 13.71 3.46
CA TYR A 34 -19.65 13.02 4.73
C TYR A 34 -20.85 12.09 4.58
N ILE A 35 -20.82 11.01 5.35
CA ILE A 35 -21.80 9.93 5.29
C ILE A 35 -22.72 10.02 6.50
N ASN A 36 -24.03 9.93 6.30
CA ASN A 36 -24.99 9.87 7.41
C ASN A 36 -24.89 8.49 8.09
N ALA A 37 -24.11 8.41 9.17
CA ALA A 37 -23.90 7.19 9.94
C ALA A 37 -25.14 6.75 10.71
N THR A 38 -26.02 7.69 11.07
CA THR A 38 -27.26 7.37 11.77
C THR A 38 -28.20 6.60 10.85
N GLN A 39 -28.48 7.16 9.68
CA GLN A 39 -29.25 6.50 8.63
C GLN A 39 -28.60 5.18 8.20
N PHE A 40 -27.28 5.14 8.08
CA PHE A 40 -26.57 3.92 7.71
C PHE A 40 -26.75 2.79 8.74
N CYS A 41 -26.63 3.08 10.04
CA CYS A 41 -26.80 2.05 11.08
C CYS A 41 -28.25 1.60 11.24
N GLU A 42 -29.21 2.52 11.10
CA GLU A 42 -30.64 2.23 11.26
C GLU A 42 -31.15 1.23 10.21
N GLN A 43 -30.63 1.30 8.97
CA GLN A 43 -30.90 0.31 7.92
C GLN A 43 -30.57 -1.13 8.34
N TYR A 44 -29.68 -1.33 9.31
CA TYR A 44 -29.26 -2.63 9.84
C TYR A 44 -29.72 -2.85 11.29
N SER A 45 -30.79 -2.17 11.70
CA SER A 45 -31.39 -2.29 13.04
C SER A 45 -30.42 -1.97 14.19
N ARG A 46 -29.48 -1.04 13.96
CA ARG A 46 -28.54 -0.57 14.98
C ARG A 46 -28.62 0.94 15.16
N GLN A 47 -28.39 1.38 16.39
CA GLN A 47 -28.40 2.81 16.71
C GLN A 47 -26.96 3.32 16.80
N PHE A 48 -26.58 4.26 15.93
CA PHE A 48 -25.22 4.79 15.92
C PHE A 48 -24.79 5.42 17.26
N ARG A 49 -25.74 5.95 18.04
CA ARG A 49 -25.49 6.44 19.41
C ARG A 49 -24.90 5.37 20.34
N GLN A 50 -25.21 4.10 20.14
CA GLN A 50 -24.62 3.00 20.93
C GLN A 50 -23.14 2.84 20.62
N LEU A 51 -22.75 2.99 19.35
CA LEU A 51 -21.35 2.93 18.93
C LEU A 51 -20.55 4.10 19.52
N ILE A 52 -21.05 5.33 19.42
CA ILE A 52 -20.34 6.52 19.91
C ILE A 52 -20.05 6.45 21.42
N LYS A 53 -20.94 5.81 22.19
CA LYS A 53 -20.77 5.63 23.63
C LYS A 53 -19.70 4.61 24.00
N SER A 54 -19.33 3.70 23.09
CA SER A 54 -18.35 2.65 23.35
C SER A 54 -16.95 3.23 23.48
N ASP A 55 -16.18 2.76 24.46
CA ASP A 55 -14.77 3.18 24.62
C ASP A 55 -13.92 2.74 23.42
N ARG A 56 -14.20 1.57 22.83
CA ARG A 56 -13.53 1.10 21.61
C ARG A 56 -13.65 2.07 20.43
N TRP A 57 -14.78 2.76 20.32
CA TRP A 57 -14.97 3.77 19.29
C TRP A 57 -14.12 5.01 19.56
N LYS A 58 -14.03 5.44 20.82
CA LYS A 58 -13.17 6.57 21.21
C LYS A 58 -11.69 6.25 20.97
N ASP A 59 -11.26 5.04 21.33
CA ASP A 59 -9.89 4.56 21.09
C ASP A 59 -9.58 4.54 19.60
N TYR A 60 -10.53 4.08 18.77
CA TYR A 60 -10.38 4.07 17.32
C TYR A 60 -10.26 5.50 16.74
N LEU A 61 -11.13 6.44 17.16
CA LEU A 61 -11.04 7.84 16.73
C LEU A 61 -9.70 8.49 17.11
N LYS A 62 -9.18 8.16 18.30
CA LYS A 62 -7.88 8.63 18.76
C LYS A 62 -6.77 8.09 17.86
N ALA A 63 -6.75 6.78 17.62
CA ALA A 63 -5.76 6.15 16.73
C ALA A 63 -5.81 6.76 15.31
N GLU A 64 -7.00 6.95 14.74
CA GLU A 64 -7.17 7.60 13.43
C GLU A 64 -6.63 9.04 13.40
N SER A 65 -6.78 9.79 14.50
CA SER A 65 -6.24 11.15 14.59
C SER A 65 -4.72 11.22 14.74
N GLU A 66 -4.09 10.14 15.20
CA GLU A 66 -2.63 10.05 15.39
C GLU A 66 -1.90 9.58 14.13
N VAL A 67 -2.58 8.87 13.22
CA VAL A 67 -2.01 8.41 11.94
C VAL A 67 -1.69 9.58 11.00
N ASP A 68 -2.43 10.70 11.10
CA ASP A 68 -2.16 11.88 10.30
C ASP A 68 -0.83 12.53 10.73
N GLN A 69 0.18 12.55 9.86
CA GLN A 69 1.44 13.24 10.11
C GLN A 69 1.20 14.74 10.41
N PRO A 70 2.05 15.41 11.21
CA PRO A 70 1.84 16.80 11.61
C PRO A 70 1.68 17.77 10.42
N GLU A 71 2.28 17.47 9.27
CA GLU A 71 2.19 18.24 8.03
C GLU A 71 0.90 17.99 7.22
N GLN A 72 0.16 16.93 7.55
CA GLN A 72 -1.05 16.45 6.86
C GLN A 72 -2.27 16.42 7.78
N LYS A 73 -2.26 17.23 8.86
CA LYS A 73 -3.42 17.36 9.75
C LYS A 73 -4.65 17.72 8.92
N ARG A 74 -5.61 16.81 8.89
CA ARG A 74 -6.88 17.02 8.21
C ARG A 74 -7.57 18.26 8.78
N SER A 75 -7.94 19.21 7.93
CA SER A 75 -8.66 20.43 8.32
C SER A 75 -10.13 20.20 8.71
N GLY A 76 -10.55 18.98 9.07
CA GLY A 76 -11.95 18.64 9.33
C GLY A 76 -12.15 17.74 10.54
N SER A 77 -13.27 17.94 11.24
CA SER A 77 -13.71 17.04 12.32
C SER A 77 -14.11 15.68 11.74
N LEU A 78 -13.63 14.57 12.31
CA LEU A 78 -13.99 13.22 11.86
C LEU A 78 -15.50 12.93 11.89
N MET A 79 -16.27 13.70 12.67
CA MET A 79 -17.72 13.55 12.79
C MET A 79 -18.37 14.86 13.27
N TYR A 80 -19.62 15.09 12.88
CA TYR A 80 -20.48 16.14 13.46
C TYR A 80 -21.95 15.70 13.47
N LEU A 81 -22.81 16.46 14.17
CA LEU A 81 -24.24 16.20 14.29
C LEU A 81 -25.04 17.24 13.52
N ILE A 82 -26.03 16.80 12.74
CA ILE A 82 -27.10 17.64 12.19
C ILE A 82 -28.40 17.28 12.90
N ASP A 83 -28.94 18.19 13.71
CA ASP A 83 -30.18 17.99 14.48
C ASP A 83 -31.36 18.83 13.97
N LYS A 84 -31.10 19.90 13.21
CA LYS A 84 -32.08 20.89 12.73
C LYS A 84 -31.87 21.22 11.25
N GLY A 85 -32.82 21.92 10.64
CA GLY A 85 -32.72 22.46 9.28
C GLY A 85 -33.07 21.48 8.15
N TYR A 86 -33.03 20.17 8.39
CA TYR A 86 -33.30 19.16 7.35
C TYR A 86 -34.52 18.28 7.66
N ALA A 87 -34.97 17.49 6.68
CA ALA A 87 -35.94 16.40 6.90
C ALA A 87 -35.36 15.37 7.88
N ASN A 88 -36.23 14.64 8.60
CA ASN A 88 -35.78 13.71 9.64
C ASN A 88 -34.83 12.62 9.11
N ASP A 89 -35.07 12.14 7.89
CA ASP A 89 -34.27 11.09 7.25
C ASP A 89 -32.87 11.58 6.83
N LEU A 90 -32.65 12.90 6.80
CA LEU A 90 -31.36 13.53 6.50
C LEU A 90 -30.66 14.05 7.77
N LYS A 91 -31.31 14.01 8.93
CA LYS A 91 -30.70 14.35 10.22
C LYS A 91 -29.87 13.18 10.75
N GLY A 92 -29.02 13.49 11.71
CA GLY A 92 -28.20 12.51 12.42
C GLY A 92 -26.72 12.86 12.40
N TYR A 93 -25.92 11.89 12.79
CA TYR A 93 -24.47 12.00 12.79
C TYR A 93 -23.92 11.79 11.38
N TYR A 94 -23.09 12.72 10.95
CA TYR A 94 -22.33 12.66 9.72
C TYR A 94 -20.88 12.38 10.05
N VAL A 95 -20.33 11.34 9.43
CA VAL A 95 -18.95 10.87 9.66
C VAL A 95 -18.12 11.04 8.40
N HIS A 96 -16.83 11.29 8.61
CA HIS A 96 -15.86 11.28 7.53
C HIS A 96 -15.77 9.88 6.90
N PRO A 97 -15.62 9.77 5.56
CA PRO A 97 -15.60 8.47 4.87
C PRO A 97 -14.59 7.46 5.41
N ILE A 98 -13.47 7.91 5.98
CA ILE A 98 -12.47 7.00 6.56
C ILE A 98 -13.03 6.09 7.66
N LEU A 99 -14.00 6.60 8.43
CA LEU A 99 -14.59 5.86 9.55
C LEU A 99 -15.61 4.83 9.11
N ILE A 100 -16.05 4.85 7.84
CA ILE A 100 -17.16 4.02 7.38
C ILE A 100 -16.83 2.53 7.48
N ASN A 101 -15.56 2.17 7.30
CA ASN A 101 -15.13 0.78 7.33
C ASN A 101 -15.33 0.16 8.72
N TYR A 102 -14.92 0.88 9.77
CA TYR A 102 -15.14 0.45 11.15
C TYR A 102 -16.63 0.33 11.48
N ILE A 103 -17.43 1.32 11.08
CA ILE A 103 -18.88 1.30 11.28
C ILE A 103 -19.51 0.09 10.57
N ALA A 104 -19.11 -0.16 9.32
CA ALA A 104 -19.58 -1.29 8.53
C ALA A 104 -19.26 -2.65 9.18
N ILE A 105 -18.04 -2.82 9.72
CA ILE A 105 -17.63 -4.01 10.48
C ILE A 105 -18.51 -4.18 11.74
N TRP A 106 -18.75 -3.09 12.46
CA TRP A 106 -19.57 -3.10 13.67
C TRP A 106 -21.04 -3.46 13.38
N ILE A 107 -21.62 -2.92 12.30
CA ILE A 107 -23.02 -3.17 12.00
C ILE A 107 -23.27 -4.56 11.40
N SER A 108 -22.32 -5.06 10.60
CA SER A 108 -22.49 -6.28 9.80
C SER A 108 -21.32 -7.26 9.96
N PRO A 109 -21.51 -8.37 10.69
CA PRO A 109 -20.52 -9.44 10.76
C PRO A 109 -20.18 -10.05 9.39
N LYS A 110 -21.15 -10.08 8.47
CA LYS A 110 -20.92 -10.55 7.09
C LYS A 110 -19.91 -9.66 6.37
N TYR A 111 -20.03 -8.34 6.54
CA TYR A 111 -19.07 -7.40 5.99
C TYR A 111 -17.68 -7.62 6.57
N ALA A 112 -17.56 -7.83 7.89
CA ALA A 112 -16.30 -8.14 8.54
C ALA A 112 -15.62 -9.40 7.97
N VAL A 113 -16.39 -10.46 7.67
CA VAL A 113 -15.86 -11.68 7.03
C VAL A 113 -15.36 -11.39 5.61
N THR A 114 -16.07 -10.56 4.83
CA THR A 114 -15.64 -10.17 3.48
C THR A 114 -14.33 -9.38 3.52
N VAL A 115 -14.24 -8.38 4.40
CA VAL A 115 -13.01 -7.58 4.57
C VAL A 115 -11.84 -8.45 5.00
N ARG A 116 -12.05 -9.37 5.96
CA ARG A 116 -11.03 -10.35 6.37
C ARG A 116 -10.52 -11.16 5.18
N LYS A 117 -11.42 -11.72 4.36
CA LYS A 117 -11.01 -12.51 3.17
C LYS A 117 -10.17 -11.70 2.20
N ILE A 118 -10.54 -10.44 1.95
CA ILE A 118 -9.76 -9.54 1.09
C ILE A 118 -8.36 -9.32 1.68
N MET A 119 -8.28 -9.06 2.99
CA MET A 119 -7.00 -8.85 3.67
C MET A 119 -6.13 -10.12 3.67
N ASP A 120 -6.73 -11.29 3.93
CA ASP A 120 -6.05 -12.58 3.89
C ASP A 120 -5.47 -12.83 2.48
N SER A 121 -6.25 -12.60 1.42
CA SER A 121 -5.76 -12.77 0.04
C SER A 121 -4.64 -11.78 -0.33
N ILE A 122 -4.71 -10.52 0.14
CA ILE A 122 -3.63 -9.55 -0.07
C ILE A 122 -2.35 -10.01 0.63
N ASN A 123 -2.47 -10.49 1.88
CA ASN A 123 -1.34 -10.98 2.65
C ASN A 123 -0.74 -12.26 2.02
N GLU A 124 -1.57 -13.22 1.60
CA GLU A 124 -1.10 -14.42 0.91
C GLU A 124 -0.33 -14.06 -0.38
N ASN A 125 -0.88 -13.15 -1.19
CA ASN A 125 -0.21 -12.70 -2.41
C ASN A 125 1.10 -11.98 -2.12
N SER A 126 1.16 -11.10 -1.11
CA SER A 126 2.40 -10.39 -0.77
C SER A 126 3.49 -11.36 -0.31
N GLN A 127 3.15 -12.35 0.52
CA GLN A 127 4.09 -13.38 0.95
C GLN A 127 4.56 -14.27 -0.21
N GLN A 128 3.66 -14.66 -1.12
CA GLN A 128 4.03 -15.42 -2.32
C GLN A 128 4.97 -14.64 -3.23
N THR A 129 4.71 -13.36 -3.47
CA THR A 129 5.59 -12.52 -4.29
C THR A 129 6.96 -12.36 -3.66
N HIS A 130 7.03 -12.16 -2.34
CA HIS A 130 8.28 -12.03 -1.61
C HIS A 130 9.11 -13.32 -1.66
N THR A 131 8.51 -14.46 -1.32
CA THR A 131 9.18 -15.77 -1.35
C THR A 131 9.66 -16.15 -2.76
N THR A 132 8.86 -15.85 -3.79
CA THR A 132 9.25 -16.08 -5.19
C THR A 132 10.45 -15.21 -5.60
N PHE A 133 10.43 -13.94 -5.19
CA PHE A 133 11.54 -13.01 -5.44
C PHE A 133 12.83 -13.48 -4.77
N GLU A 134 12.76 -13.89 -3.50
CA GLU A 134 13.91 -14.43 -2.76
C GLU A 134 14.46 -15.70 -3.42
N ALA A 135 13.59 -16.66 -3.76
CA ALA A 135 14.01 -17.90 -4.41
C ALA A 135 14.68 -17.67 -5.77
N ASN A 136 14.17 -16.74 -6.57
CA ASN A 136 14.78 -16.36 -7.84
C ASN A 136 16.13 -15.68 -7.65
N THR A 137 16.25 -14.83 -6.64
CA THR A 137 17.51 -14.15 -6.28
C THR A 137 18.57 -15.17 -5.85
N SER A 138 18.22 -16.12 -4.98
CA SER A 138 19.13 -17.19 -4.55
C SER A 138 19.62 -18.04 -5.73
N ARG A 139 18.72 -18.43 -6.65
CA ARG A 139 19.11 -19.20 -7.85
C ARG A 139 20.09 -18.44 -8.73
N LEU A 140 19.87 -17.14 -8.93
CA LEU A 140 20.77 -16.31 -9.74
C LEU A 140 22.14 -16.15 -9.07
N VAL A 141 22.16 -15.96 -7.74
CA VAL A 141 23.42 -15.89 -6.97
C VAL A 141 24.19 -17.20 -7.07
N GLU A 142 23.53 -18.35 -6.92
CA GLU A 142 24.17 -19.67 -7.08
C GLU A 142 24.70 -19.90 -8.50
N GLN A 143 24.00 -19.41 -9.52
CA GLN A 143 24.49 -19.48 -10.90
C GLN A 143 25.75 -18.63 -11.08
N LEU A 144 25.73 -17.37 -10.64
CA LEU A 144 26.87 -16.46 -10.73
C LEU A 144 28.08 -16.98 -9.94
N GLN A 145 27.86 -17.63 -8.79
CA GLN A 145 28.93 -18.27 -8.02
C GLN A 145 29.56 -19.44 -8.78
N ARG A 146 28.75 -20.27 -9.44
CA ARG A 146 29.26 -21.37 -10.28
C ARG A 146 30.07 -20.84 -11.46
N GLU A 147 29.55 -19.86 -12.18
CA GLU A 147 30.25 -19.22 -13.30
C GLU A 147 31.59 -18.60 -12.85
N ASN A 148 31.62 -17.85 -11.75
CA ASN A 148 32.87 -17.32 -11.19
C ASN A 148 33.86 -18.43 -10.78
N THR A 149 33.36 -19.54 -10.24
CA THR A 149 34.21 -20.69 -9.89
C THR A 149 34.84 -21.31 -11.15
N ASP A 150 34.05 -21.48 -12.21
CA ASP A 150 34.54 -22.01 -13.49
C ASP A 150 35.54 -21.07 -14.16
N TYR A 151 35.29 -19.76 -14.14
CA TYR A 151 36.25 -18.75 -14.62
C TYR A 151 37.54 -18.79 -13.82
N ASN A 152 37.48 -18.88 -12.49
CA ASN A 152 38.66 -18.98 -11.63
C ASN A 152 39.47 -20.25 -11.94
N ASN A 153 38.80 -21.40 -12.07
CA ASN A 153 39.45 -22.66 -12.43
C ASN A 153 40.13 -22.57 -13.81
N THR A 154 39.47 -21.95 -14.78
CA THR A 154 40.02 -21.73 -16.12
C THR A 154 41.26 -20.83 -16.07
N ILE A 155 41.22 -19.72 -15.33
CA ILE A 155 42.35 -18.81 -15.15
C ILE A 155 43.54 -19.54 -14.50
N GLN A 156 43.29 -20.38 -13.49
CA GLN A 156 44.35 -21.16 -12.84
C GLN A 156 44.99 -22.19 -13.78
N GLN A 157 44.21 -22.79 -14.67
CA GLN A 157 44.70 -23.74 -15.68
C GLN A 157 45.41 -23.06 -16.86
N MET A 158 45.16 -21.76 -17.08
CA MET A 158 45.92 -21.00 -18.06
C MET A 158 47.36 -20.82 -17.57
N THR A 159 48.27 -21.64 -18.08
CA THR A 159 49.70 -21.32 -18.05
C THR A 159 49.96 -20.04 -18.87
N PRO A 160 50.85 -19.13 -18.44
CA PRO A 160 51.18 -17.94 -19.22
C PRO A 160 51.69 -18.38 -20.60
N ARG A 161 50.93 -18.07 -21.66
CA ARG A 161 51.07 -18.66 -23.01
C ARG A 161 52.31 -18.23 -23.80
N LEU A 162 53.35 -17.75 -23.13
CA LEU A 162 54.56 -17.27 -23.79
C LEU A 162 55.83 -17.88 -23.24
N VAL A 163 55.72 -18.76 -22.24
CA VAL A 163 56.90 -19.38 -21.67
C VAL A 163 56.79 -20.89 -21.74
N PRO A 164 57.61 -21.55 -22.58
CA PRO A 164 57.70 -23.00 -22.63
C PRO A 164 57.87 -23.61 -21.24
N GLN A 165 57.39 -24.83 -21.06
CA GLN A 165 57.59 -25.59 -19.82
C GLN A 165 59.10 -25.61 -19.49
N ASP A 166 59.46 -25.33 -18.23
CA ASP A 166 60.84 -25.15 -17.73
C ASP A 166 61.61 -23.90 -18.20
N LYS A 167 60.98 -22.96 -18.91
CA LYS A 167 61.59 -21.68 -19.33
C LYS A 167 61.07 -20.46 -18.58
N GLN A 168 60.27 -20.68 -17.53
CA GLN A 168 59.47 -19.67 -16.80
C GLN A 168 60.27 -18.48 -16.26
N TYR A 169 61.59 -18.65 -16.09
CA TYR A 169 62.52 -17.65 -15.56
C TYR A 169 63.64 -17.28 -16.55
N ASP A 170 63.59 -17.76 -17.80
CA ASP A 170 64.57 -17.41 -18.84
C ASP A 170 64.16 -16.09 -19.50
N TYR A 171 64.71 -14.98 -19.00
CA TYR A 171 64.47 -13.64 -19.54
C TYR A 171 65.51 -13.27 -20.59
N ILE A 172 65.06 -12.79 -21.76
CA ILE A 172 65.92 -12.13 -22.76
C ILE A 172 65.64 -10.63 -22.67
N TYR A 173 66.61 -9.84 -22.22
CA TYR A 173 66.52 -8.38 -22.22
C TYR A 173 67.04 -7.85 -23.56
N SER A 174 66.19 -7.14 -24.31
CA SER A 174 66.64 -6.30 -25.43
C SER A 174 66.82 -4.87 -24.93
N VAL A 175 68.05 -4.35 -25.00
CA VAL A 175 68.34 -2.95 -24.71
C VAL A 175 68.38 -2.20 -26.03
N GLU A 176 67.52 -1.21 -26.18
CA GLU A 176 67.50 -0.32 -27.33
C GLU A 176 68.16 1.00 -26.92
N LEU A 177 69.28 1.33 -27.57
CA LEU A 177 69.95 2.61 -27.38
C LEU A 177 69.22 3.65 -28.20
N ILE A 178 68.45 4.50 -27.53
CA ILE A 178 67.86 5.70 -28.12
C ILE A 178 68.94 6.77 -28.08
N ASN A 179 69.55 7.06 -29.23
CA ASN A 179 70.36 8.25 -29.37
C ASN A 179 69.38 9.42 -29.57
N GLU A 180 69.19 10.22 -28.52
CA GLU A 180 68.62 11.56 -28.70
C GLU A 180 69.67 12.39 -29.46
N ASP A 181 69.41 12.66 -30.73
CA ASP A 181 70.18 13.65 -31.48
C ASP A 181 69.99 15.00 -30.78
N ILE A 182 71.03 15.42 -30.06
CA ILE A 182 71.12 16.77 -29.50
C ILE A 182 71.44 17.69 -30.68
N ASP A 183 70.41 18.19 -31.36
CA ASP A 183 70.55 19.28 -32.32
C ASP A 183 71.04 20.53 -31.57
N GLY A 184 72.24 21.00 -31.95
CA GLY A 184 72.93 22.15 -31.37
C GLY A 184 72.47 23.51 -31.86
#